data_AF-A0AA38WSJ2-F1
#
_entry.id   AF-A0AA38WSJ2-F1
#
_cell.length_a   1.000
_cell.length_b   1.000
_cell.length_c   1.000
_cell.angle_alpha   90.00
_cell.angle_beta   90.00
_cell.angle_gamma   90.00
#
_symmetry.space_group_name_H-M   'P 1'
#
loop_
_entity.id
_entity.type
_entity.pdbx_description
1 polymer ?
#
loop_
_entity_poly.entity_id
_entity_poly.type
_entity_poly.pdbx_seq_one_letter_code
_entity_poly.pdbx_strand_id
1 'polypeptide(L)'
;MEGFDQVFLLKKLKVLNLGSNGFNESFISSLSALPMLKSLDLTRNYPLGRSFPAKELLHLTNLEELDLSWNFYNATPNIQECMGLSRLKKLKSIALGHNDFNKSIISCISALPCLKTLDLSYNQLGGSFPIQGKF
;
A
#
# COMPACT_ATOMS: atom_id res chain seq x y z
N MET A 1 -5.97 9.18 -19.27
CA MET A 1 -6.80 8.15 -18.63
C MET A 1 -8.21 8.70 -18.58
N GLU A 2 -8.80 8.95 -19.75
CA GLU A 2 -10.12 9.58 -19.84
C GLU A 2 -11.19 8.57 -19.42
N GLY A 3 -12.06 8.97 -18.50
CA GLY A 3 -13.24 8.21 -18.10
C GLY A 3 -13.21 7.60 -16.69
N PHE A 4 -12.05 7.42 -16.06
CA PHE A 4 -12.00 6.87 -14.69
C PHE A 4 -12.30 7.90 -13.60
N ASP A 5 -12.23 9.20 -13.92
CA ASP A 5 -12.44 10.29 -12.96
C ASP A 5 -13.83 10.29 -12.30
N GLN A 6 -14.82 9.69 -12.97
CA GLN A 6 -16.18 9.56 -12.47
C GLN A 6 -16.25 8.67 -11.22
N VAL A 7 -15.28 7.77 -11.01
CA VAL A 7 -15.20 6.96 -9.78
C VAL A 7 -15.11 7.84 -8.54
N PHE A 8 -14.44 8.99 -8.64
CA PHE A 8 -14.23 9.91 -7.53
C PHE A 8 -15.52 10.64 -7.13
N LEU A 9 -16.59 10.56 -7.92
CA LEU A 9 -17.92 11.05 -7.55
C LEU A 9 -18.65 10.09 -6.61
N LEU A 10 -18.22 8.82 -6.51
CA LEU A 10 -18.82 7.80 -5.66
C LEU A 10 -18.39 7.99 -4.20
N LYS A 11 -18.81 9.10 -3.56
CA LYS A 11 -18.38 9.49 -2.20
C LYS A 11 -18.71 8.47 -1.09
N LYS A 12 -19.62 7.54 -1.36
CA LYS A 12 -20.01 6.45 -0.45
C LYS A 12 -19.29 5.12 -0.73
N LEU A 13 -18.40 5.06 -1.72
CA LEU A 13 -17.66 3.86 -2.06
C LEU A 13 -16.76 3.44 -0.89
N LYS A 14 -16.86 2.17 -0.50
CA LYS A 14 -16.11 1.59 0.63
C LYS A 14 -15.09 0.54 0.19
N VAL A 15 -15.36 -0.16 -0.90
CA VAL A 15 -14.52 -1.23 -1.44
C VAL A 15 -14.28 -0.89 -2.90
N LEU A 16 -13.01 -0.93 -3.30
CA LEU A 16 -12.60 -0.66 -4.67
C LEU A 16 -11.57 -1.70 -5.07
N ASN A 17 -11.95 -2.54 -6.04
CA ASN A 17 -11.04 -3.51 -6.66
C ASN A 17 -10.59 -2.96 -8.01
N LEU A 18 -9.27 -2.82 -8.16
CA LEU A 18 -8.60 -2.37 -9.36
C LEU A 18 -7.50 -3.34 -9.76
N GLY A 19 -7.54 -4.58 -9.26
CA GLY A 19 -6.56 -5.60 -9.58
C GLY A 19 -6.44 -5.82 -11.09
N SER A 20 -5.23 -6.16 -11.55
CA SER A 20 -4.93 -6.44 -12.97
C SER A 20 -5.26 -5.28 -13.93
N ASN A 21 -4.95 -4.05 -13.52
CA ASN A 21 -5.01 -2.86 -14.38
C ASN A 21 -3.60 -2.30 -14.67
N GLY A 22 -3.51 -1.18 -15.38
CA GLY A 22 -2.26 -0.51 -15.75
C GLY A 22 -2.08 0.84 -15.06
N PHE A 23 -2.55 1.00 -13.81
CA PHE A 23 -2.46 2.27 -13.10
C PHE A 23 -1.01 2.61 -12.72
N ASN A 24 -0.70 3.90 -12.61
CA ASN A 24 0.60 4.40 -12.16
C ASN A 24 0.50 5.01 -10.75
N GLU A 25 1.63 5.36 -10.13
CA GLU A 25 1.69 5.89 -8.75
C GLU A 25 0.80 7.12 -8.52
N SER A 26 0.66 8.00 -9.52
CA SER A 26 -0.17 9.21 -9.41
C SER A 26 -1.65 8.90 -9.17
N PHE A 27 -2.11 7.73 -9.61
CA PHE A 27 -3.48 7.28 -9.40
C PHE A 27 -3.79 7.02 -7.92
N ILE A 28 -2.83 6.49 -7.15
CA ILE A 28 -3.01 6.21 -5.72
C ILE A 28 -3.35 7.49 -4.95
N SER A 29 -2.67 8.60 -5.29
CA SER A 29 -2.93 9.90 -4.67
C SER A 29 -4.37 10.38 -4.89
N SER A 30 -4.93 10.16 -6.09
CA SER A 30 -6.29 10.55 -6.44
C SER A 30 -7.36 9.78 -5.64
N LEU A 31 -7.06 8.56 -5.16
CA LEU A 31 -7.97 7.78 -4.32
C LEU A 31 -8.30 8.46 -2.98
N SER A 32 -7.51 9.44 -2.55
CA SER A 32 -7.82 10.28 -1.39
C SER A 32 -9.14 11.06 -1.53
N ALA A 33 -9.64 11.22 -2.76
CA ALA A 33 -10.95 11.82 -3.05
C ALA A 33 -12.15 10.93 -2.68
N LEU A 34 -11.91 9.68 -2.26
CA LEU A 34 -12.90 8.70 -1.81
C LEU A 34 -12.90 8.59 -0.28
N PRO A 35 -13.64 9.47 0.44
CA PRO A 35 -13.49 9.62 1.89
C PRO A 35 -13.95 8.40 2.69
N MET A 36 -14.76 7.51 2.10
CA MET A 36 -15.28 6.32 2.78
C MET A 36 -14.56 5.03 2.41
N LEU A 37 -13.49 5.11 1.60
CA LEU A 37 -12.77 3.93 1.14
C LEU A 37 -12.08 3.23 2.31
N LYS A 38 -12.35 1.92 2.43
CA LYS A 38 -11.91 1.03 3.52
C LYS A 38 -11.09 -0.15 3.01
N SER A 39 -11.41 -0.68 1.85
CA SER A 39 -10.69 -1.80 1.25
C SER A 39 -10.29 -1.47 -0.18
N LEU A 40 -9.01 -1.64 -0.49
CA LEU A 40 -8.42 -1.30 -1.77
C LEU A 40 -7.55 -2.46 -2.27
N ASP A 41 -7.91 -3.00 -3.43
CA ASP A 41 -7.12 -3.99 -4.14
C ASP A 41 -6.47 -3.31 -5.37
N LEU A 42 -5.14 -3.24 -5.35
CA LEU A 42 -4.28 -2.75 -6.41
C LEU A 42 -3.32 -3.86 -6.88
N THR A 43 -3.70 -5.13 -6.76
CA THR A 43 -2.87 -6.25 -7.21
C THR A 43 -2.57 -6.15 -8.70
N ARG A 44 -1.40 -6.63 -9.15
CA ARG A 44 -1.08 -6.74 -10.59
C ARG A 44 -1.27 -5.43 -11.38
N ASN A 45 -0.87 -4.30 -10.80
CA ASN A 45 -0.95 -2.98 -11.41
C ASN A 45 0.43 -2.45 -11.84
N TYR A 46 1.19 -3.23 -12.58
CA TYR A 46 2.43 -2.74 -13.17
C TYR A 46 2.12 -1.72 -14.29
N PRO A 47 2.69 -0.50 -14.27
CA PRO A 47 3.88 -0.06 -13.52
C PRO A 47 3.56 0.99 -12.43
N LEU A 48 2.89 0.62 -11.33
CA LEU A 48 2.63 1.43 -10.11
C LEU A 48 3.87 2.05 -9.41
N GLY A 49 5.01 2.11 -10.09
CA GLY A 49 6.33 2.50 -9.59
C GLY A 49 7.19 1.26 -9.30
N ARG A 50 8.48 1.50 -9.05
CA ARG A 50 9.41 0.47 -8.52
C ARG A 50 9.56 0.54 -7.00
N SER A 51 9.18 1.67 -6.39
CA SER A 51 9.28 1.89 -4.94
C SER A 51 7.91 1.75 -4.27
N PHE A 52 7.91 1.27 -3.03
CA PHE A 52 6.69 1.25 -2.21
C PHE A 52 6.10 2.68 -2.07
N PRO A 53 4.81 2.91 -2.39
CA PRO A 53 4.22 4.23 -2.54
C PRO A 53 3.76 4.84 -1.20
N ALA A 54 4.68 4.98 -0.23
CA ALA A 54 4.35 5.46 1.12
C ALA A 54 3.77 6.90 1.11
N LYS A 55 4.27 7.75 0.20
CA LYS A 55 3.87 9.16 0.08
C LYS A 55 2.44 9.31 -0.46
N GLU A 56 2.02 8.41 -1.32
CA GLU A 56 0.69 8.41 -1.92
C GLU A 56 -0.33 7.81 -0.93
N LEU A 57 0.08 6.72 -0.25
CA LEU A 57 -0.79 6.00 0.69
C LEU A 57 -1.13 6.79 1.95
N LEU A 58 -0.26 7.70 2.42
CA LEU A 58 -0.45 8.42 3.69
C LEU A 58 -1.74 9.26 3.73
N HIS A 59 -2.38 9.52 2.59
CA HIS A 59 -3.65 10.25 2.49
C HIS A 59 -4.90 9.37 2.66
N LEU A 60 -4.78 8.06 2.53
CA LEU A 60 -5.90 7.10 2.61
C LEU A 60 -6.24 6.73 4.06
N THR A 61 -6.47 7.74 4.90
CA THR A 61 -6.57 7.59 6.37
C THR A 61 -7.76 6.74 6.87
N ASN A 62 -8.72 6.45 6.00
CA ASN A 62 -9.86 5.57 6.31
C ASN A 62 -9.66 4.11 5.90
N LEU A 63 -8.56 3.80 5.23
CA LEU A 63 -8.26 2.46 4.75
C LEU A 63 -8.04 1.49 5.92
N GLU A 64 -8.63 0.30 5.80
CA GLU A 64 -8.54 -0.80 6.75
C GLU A 64 -7.78 -2.00 6.14
N GLU A 65 -7.90 -2.18 4.83
CA GLU A 65 -7.29 -3.28 4.07
C GLU A 65 -6.67 -2.74 2.78
N LEU A 66 -5.45 -3.19 2.49
CA LEU A 66 -4.71 -2.82 1.28
C LEU A 66 -4.03 -4.05 0.69
N ASP A 67 -4.28 -4.32 -0.58
CA ASP A 67 -3.52 -5.32 -1.34
C ASP A 67 -2.69 -4.65 -2.45
N LEU A 68 -1.38 -4.79 -2.34
CA LEU A 68 -0.37 -4.31 -3.29
C LEU A 68 0.49 -5.46 -3.82
N SER A 69 -0.01 -6.70 -3.73
CA SER A 69 0.70 -7.88 -4.19
C SER A 69 0.89 -7.88 -5.71
N TRP A 70 1.93 -8.56 -6.20
CA TRP A 70 2.20 -8.68 -7.64
C TRP A 70 2.43 -7.34 -8.38
N ASN A 71 3.12 -6.38 -7.75
CA ASN A 71 3.39 -5.06 -8.36
C ASN A 71 4.85 -4.83 -8.76
N PHE A 72 5.71 -5.85 -8.64
CA PHE A 72 7.14 -5.77 -8.97
C PHE A 72 7.88 -4.64 -8.23
N TYR A 73 7.44 -4.30 -7.01
CA TYR A 73 8.15 -3.33 -6.18
C TYR A 73 9.49 -3.92 -5.73
N ASN A 74 10.58 -3.19 -5.94
CA ASN A 74 11.95 -3.62 -5.60
C ASN A 74 12.74 -2.58 -4.78
N ALA A 75 12.11 -1.45 -4.46
CA ALA A 75 12.70 -0.39 -3.65
C ALA A 75 11.79 -0.01 -2.47
N THR A 76 12.43 0.41 -1.39
CA THR A 76 11.75 0.99 -0.22
C THR A 76 12.08 2.47 -0.17
N PRO A 77 11.10 3.37 0.07
CA PRO A 77 11.35 4.78 0.25
C PRO A 77 12.20 5.06 1.50
N ASN A 78 12.65 6.29 1.66
CA ASN A 78 13.45 6.64 2.83
C ASN A 78 12.60 6.65 4.11
N ILE A 79 13.25 6.58 5.27
CA ILE A 79 12.54 6.50 6.57
C ILE A 79 11.60 7.69 6.83
N GLN A 80 11.92 8.88 6.35
CA GLN A 80 11.08 10.07 6.54
C GLN A 80 9.77 9.95 5.77
N GLU A 81 9.82 9.40 4.56
CA GLU A 81 8.63 9.10 3.75
C GLU A 81 7.80 7.99 4.40
N CYS A 82 8.46 6.94 4.90
CA CYS A 82 7.82 5.85 5.64
C CYS A 82 7.06 6.33 6.89
N MET A 83 7.59 7.30 7.63
CA MET A 83 6.93 7.81 8.86
C MET A 83 5.56 8.45 8.60
N GLY A 84 5.27 8.89 7.37
CA GLY A 84 3.94 9.37 6.97
C GLY A 84 2.83 8.32 7.13
N LEU A 85 3.18 7.03 7.11
CA LEU A 85 2.25 5.92 7.28
C LEU A 85 1.63 5.85 8.68
N SER A 86 2.21 6.55 9.67
CA SER A 86 1.63 6.71 11.01
C SER A 86 0.23 7.35 11.01
N ARG A 87 -0.15 8.00 9.90
CA ARG A 87 -1.49 8.54 9.68
C ARG A 87 -2.55 7.46 9.43
N LEU A 88 -2.16 6.26 9.01
CA LEU A 88 -3.05 5.14 8.66
C LEU A 88 -3.49 4.37 9.91
N LYS A 89 -4.13 5.08 10.84
CA LYS A 89 -4.57 4.56 12.15
C LYS A 89 -5.65 3.47 12.08
N LYS A 90 -6.22 3.24 10.89
CA LYS A 90 -7.28 2.26 10.65
C LYS A 90 -6.80 1.05 9.87
N LEU A 91 -5.61 1.11 9.26
CA LEU A 91 -5.09 0.02 8.43
C LEU A 91 -4.70 -1.16 9.33
N LYS A 92 -5.36 -2.29 9.12
CA LYS A 92 -5.21 -3.52 9.89
C LYS A 92 -4.57 -4.63 9.08
N SER A 93 -4.78 -4.63 7.77
CA SER A 93 -4.24 -5.64 6.87
C SER A 93 -3.51 -5.00 5.70
N ILE A 94 -2.30 -5.47 5.43
CA ILE A 94 -1.55 -5.14 4.22
C ILE A 94 -0.98 -6.41 3.59
N ALA A 95 -1.23 -6.58 2.30
CA ALA A 95 -0.63 -7.64 1.50
C ALA A 95 0.39 -7.05 0.52
N LEU A 96 1.62 -7.54 0.61
CA LEU A 96 2.78 -7.15 -0.20
C LEU A 96 3.42 -8.38 -0.85
N GLY A 97 2.68 -9.49 -0.92
CA GLY A 97 3.18 -10.75 -1.46
C GLY A 97 3.59 -10.62 -2.92
N HIS A 98 4.50 -11.48 -3.36
CA HIS A 98 4.94 -11.52 -4.77
C HIS A 98 5.45 -10.16 -5.27
N ASN A 99 6.36 -9.56 -4.51
CA ASN A 99 7.15 -8.39 -4.91
C ASN A 99 8.63 -8.74 -4.76
N ASP A 100 9.52 -7.78 -5.03
CA ASP A 100 10.96 -7.92 -4.92
C ASP A 100 11.52 -7.16 -3.70
N PHE A 101 10.72 -6.99 -2.63
CA PHE A 101 11.18 -6.29 -1.44
C PHE A 101 12.29 -7.06 -0.70
N ASN A 102 13.26 -6.32 -0.19
CA ASN A 102 14.21 -6.81 0.82
C ASN A 102 13.82 -6.31 2.22
N LYS A 103 14.62 -6.64 3.25
CA LYS A 103 14.33 -6.30 4.66
C LYS A 103 14.12 -4.81 4.95
N SER A 104 14.56 -3.91 4.08
CA SER A 104 14.34 -2.47 4.25
C SER A 104 12.86 -2.11 4.36
N ILE A 105 11.96 -2.88 3.73
CA ILE A 105 10.50 -2.64 3.78
C ILE A 105 9.96 -2.62 5.21
N ILE A 106 10.57 -3.37 6.14
CA ILE A 106 10.19 -3.42 7.55
C ILE A 106 10.20 -2.02 8.19
N SER A 107 11.11 -1.13 7.75
CA SER A 107 11.15 0.25 8.23
C SER A 107 9.85 1.02 7.95
N CYS A 108 9.26 0.83 6.77
CA CYS A 108 7.95 1.37 6.40
C CYS A 108 6.81 0.69 7.15
N ILE A 109 6.81 -0.65 7.22
CA ILE A 109 5.74 -1.39 7.88
C ILE A 109 5.66 -1.08 9.37
N SER A 110 6.81 -0.86 10.02
CA SER A 110 6.88 -0.49 11.44
C SER A 110 6.21 0.86 11.77
N ALA A 111 5.99 1.72 10.77
CA ALA A 111 5.30 3.00 10.95
C ALA A 111 3.77 2.87 10.98
N LEU A 112 3.21 1.68 10.69
CA LEU A 112 1.75 1.43 10.70
C LEU A 112 1.28 1.06 12.11
N PRO A 113 0.57 1.94 12.83
CA PRO A 113 0.38 1.82 14.29
C PRO A 113 -0.65 0.76 14.71
N CYS A 114 -1.47 0.27 13.78
CA CYS A 114 -2.59 -0.62 14.07
C CYS A 114 -2.61 -1.86 13.17
N LEU A 115 -1.49 -2.16 12.50
CA LEU A 115 -1.38 -3.31 11.61
C LEU A 115 -1.46 -4.61 12.41
N LYS A 116 -2.26 -5.56 11.93
CA LYS A 116 -2.49 -6.87 12.57
C LYS A 116 -2.13 -8.03 11.66
N THR A 117 -2.23 -7.81 10.35
CA THR A 117 -2.01 -8.82 9.33
C THR A 117 -1.08 -8.25 8.28
N LEU A 118 -0.01 -9.00 8.00
CA LEU A 118 1.04 -8.62 7.07
C LEU A 118 1.37 -9.85 6.23
N ASP A 119 1.16 -9.74 4.92
CA ASP A 119 1.68 -10.73 3.96
C ASP A 119 2.92 -10.16 3.26
N LEU A 120 4.04 -10.86 3.42
CA LEU A 120 5.32 -10.61 2.77
C LEU A 120 5.83 -11.85 1.99
N SER A 121 4.95 -12.81 1.73
CA SER A 121 5.28 -14.03 1.01
C SER A 121 5.89 -13.73 -0.37
N TYR A 122 6.77 -14.61 -0.85
CA TYR A 122 7.40 -14.45 -2.17
C TYR A 122 8.06 -13.08 -2.38
N ASN A 123 8.86 -12.64 -1.40
CA ASN A 123 9.76 -11.48 -1.48
C ASN A 123 11.22 -11.90 -1.26
N GLN A 124 12.16 -10.98 -1.47
CA GLN A 124 13.61 -11.21 -1.32
C GLN A 124 14.10 -10.96 0.12
N LEU A 125 13.40 -11.50 1.13
CA LEU A 125 13.66 -11.23 2.56
C LEU A 125 14.77 -12.07 3.20
N GLY A 126 15.57 -12.79 2.41
CA GLY A 126 16.56 -13.77 2.87
C GLY A 126 17.50 -13.28 3.99
N GLY A 127 17.92 -14.21 4.85
CA GLY A 127 18.76 -13.99 6.05
C GLY A 127 17.95 -13.78 7.34
N SER A 128 18.62 -13.62 8.49
CA SER A 128 17.94 -13.45 9.80
C SER A 128 17.08 -12.19 9.88
N PHE A 129 15.82 -12.32 10.33
CA PHE A 129 15.00 -11.18 10.72
C PHE A 129 15.52 -10.60 12.05
N PRO A 130 15.65 -9.27 12.19
CA PRO A 130 15.82 -8.70 13.51
C PRO A 130 14.52 -8.94 14.27
N ILE A 131 14.56 -9.75 15.32
CA ILE A 131 13.39 -10.14 16.14
C ILE A 131 12.93 -9.00 17.07
N GLN A 132 13.14 -7.75 16.67
CA GLN A 132 12.74 -6.57 17.43
C GLN A 132 11.59 -5.86 16.73
N GLY A 133 10.38 -6.35 16.99
CA GLY A 133 9.14 -5.70 16.62
C GLY A 133 8.00 -6.30 17.43
N LYS A 134 7.21 -5.44 18.09
CA LYS A 134 5.90 -5.85 18.60
C LYS A 134 4.97 -5.99 17.40
N PHE A 135 4.59 -7.21 17.06
CA PHE A 135 3.36 -7.46 16.31
C PHE A 135 2.18 -7.44 17.30
#